data_AF-A0A6J3C5W4-F1
#
_entry.id   AF-A0A6J3C5W4-F1
#
_cell.length_a   1.000
_cell.length_b   1.000
_cell.length_c   1.000
_cell.angle_alpha   90.00
_cell.angle_beta   90.00
_cell.angle_gamma   90.00
#
_symmetry.space_group_name_H-M   'P 1'
#
loop_
_entity.id
_entity.type
_entity.pdbx_description
1 polymer ?
#
loop_
_entity_poly.entity_id
_entity_poly.type
_entity_poly.pdbx_seq_one_letter_code
_entity_poly.pdbx_strand_id
1 'polypeptide(L)'
;MAVEDSWLIWNVVELLVVLEMVVKQGQELAAAIAEASDVMASSGSDGSEAAPLDAQARVQLLLEFLHDRQLDLEELAEERRARFEQCVQLGQFQKDAAQVVSWIRNGEAMLAASFSIPGTLAEAEQLKREHDQFQVAVEKTHASAVQVKYRADALRAANHYDPHTIREISEEVTERWQRLVTCAEERHKLVTASLNFYKTAEQVCSVLDSLEREYRRDEDWCGSAAAPATDEPSQAQSVADKAAQVAALIVKHGEQKEAFLKACTLARRTAETFLKYAARSAQVHGQTAAASKAHHEQTRAILDTLLAQENKVLEHWTVRKKRLEQCQQFALFERSARAAVEWIRETQERCGAAAAAAAAGVARESRERVRLLAQLADGLVEKGHPHAVQIKEWVAAVDARYAEFSGSMEGGESEAESDSSVAPSLASSQSAEADTRAEPQQTAAGDDKRRSARRKEYVYFIHL
;
A
#
# COMPACT_ATOMS: atom_id res chain seq x y z
N MET A 1 7.35 -60.49 -15.84
CA MET A 1 6.25 -59.74 -15.18
C MET A 1 4.96 -59.71 -15.99
N ALA A 2 4.70 -58.79 -16.93
CA ALA A 2 3.37 -58.68 -17.57
C ALA A 2 2.87 -59.96 -18.31
N VAL A 3 3.77 -60.75 -18.90
CA VAL A 3 3.41 -61.99 -19.63
C VAL A 3 3.19 -63.18 -18.69
N GLU A 4 4.02 -63.33 -17.65
CA GLU A 4 3.86 -64.38 -16.63
C GLU A 4 2.62 -64.15 -15.77
N ASP A 5 2.32 -62.89 -15.46
CA ASP A 5 1.15 -62.49 -14.69
C ASP A 5 -0.15 -62.72 -15.48
N SER A 6 -0.17 -62.45 -16.78
CA SER A 6 -1.32 -62.74 -17.64
C SER A 6 -1.58 -64.24 -17.80
N TRP A 7 -0.52 -65.05 -17.81
CA TRP A 7 -0.61 -66.50 -17.90
C TRP A 7 -1.16 -67.13 -16.61
N LEU A 8 -0.74 -66.60 -15.45
CA LEU A 8 -1.27 -67.01 -14.14
C LEU A 8 -2.75 -66.66 -13.95
N ILE A 9 -3.18 -65.47 -14.38
CA ILE A 9 -4.60 -65.07 -14.29
C ILE A 9 -5.48 -66.00 -15.13
N TRP A 10 -5.05 -66.33 -16.35
CA TRP A 10 -5.78 -67.23 -17.23
C TRP A 10 -5.92 -68.63 -16.62
N ASN A 11 -4.83 -69.16 -16.06
CA ASN A 11 -4.84 -70.45 -15.38
C ASN A 11 -5.74 -70.47 -14.13
N VAL A 12 -5.79 -69.41 -13.32
CA VAL A 12 -6.64 -69.36 -12.12
C VAL A 12 -8.12 -69.35 -12.48
N VAL A 13 -8.51 -68.59 -13.51
CA VAL A 13 -9.91 -68.56 -14.00
C VAL A 13 -10.30 -69.94 -14.53
N GLU A 14 -9.44 -70.58 -15.32
CA GLU A 14 -9.68 -71.93 -15.84
C GLU A 14 -9.75 -72.97 -14.71
N LEU A 15 -8.89 -72.86 -13.70
CA LEU A 15 -8.90 -73.73 -12.52
C LEU A 15 -10.19 -73.60 -11.70
N LEU A 16 -10.68 -72.38 -11.49
CA LEU A 16 -11.94 -72.13 -10.77
C LEU A 16 -13.14 -72.73 -11.50
N VAL A 17 -13.20 -72.61 -12.83
CA VAL A 17 -14.25 -73.22 -13.65
C VAL A 17 -14.22 -74.75 -13.57
N VAL A 18 -13.02 -75.35 -13.62
CA VAL A 18 -12.86 -76.81 -13.47
C VAL A 18 -13.26 -77.25 -12.06
N LEU A 19 -12.86 -76.51 -11.02
CA LEU A 19 -13.17 -76.82 -9.63
C LEU A 19 -14.68 -76.78 -9.37
N GLU A 20 -15.38 -75.75 -9.87
CA GLU A 20 -16.83 -75.62 -9.77
C GLU A 20 -17.56 -76.79 -10.45
N MET A 21 -17.05 -77.25 -11.60
CA MET A 21 -17.57 -78.44 -12.29
C MET A 21 -17.35 -79.72 -11.47
N VAL A 22 -16.18 -79.90 -10.85
CA VAL A 22 -15.86 -81.08 -10.03
C VAL A 22 -16.68 -81.09 -8.74
N VAL A 23 -16.86 -79.93 -8.10
CA VAL A 23 -17.73 -79.78 -6.92
C VAL A 23 -19.17 -80.16 -7.26
N LYS A 24 -19.70 -79.69 -8.40
CA LYS A 24 -21.04 -80.03 -8.86
C LYS A 24 -21.19 -81.53 -9.10
N GLN A 25 -20.23 -82.16 -9.79
CA GLN A 25 -20.24 -83.61 -10.00
C GLN A 25 -20.15 -84.39 -8.69
N GLY A 26 -19.36 -83.91 -7.72
CA GLY A 26 -19.26 -84.51 -6.39
C GLY A 26 -20.57 -84.39 -5.60
N GLN A 27 -21.29 -83.26 -5.71
CA GLN A 27 -22.60 -83.05 -5.10
C GLN A 27 -23.66 -83.99 -5.70
N GLU A 28 -23.67 -84.13 -7.03
CA GLU A 28 -24.53 -85.09 -7.74
C GLU A 28 -24.25 -86.53 -7.29
N LEU A 29 -22.98 -86.90 -7.14
CA LEU A 29 -22.58 -88.21 -6.63
C LEU A 29 -23.00 -88.43 -5.17
N ALA A 30 -22.81 -87.42 -4.30
CA ALA A 30 -23.23 -87.49 -2.91
C ALA A 30 -24.76 -87.66 -2.78
N ALA A 31 -25.54 -86.97 -3.61
CA ALA A 31 -26.99 -87.09 -3.66
C ALA A 31 -27.43 -88.50 -4.14
N ALA A 32 -26.78 -89.03 -5.18
CA ALA A 32 -27.05 -90.38 -5.68
C ALA A 32 -26.73 -91.47 -4.63
N ILE A 33 -25.64 -91.33 -3.87
CA ILE A 33 -25.28 -92.26 -2.78
C ILE A 33 -26.31 -92.17 -1.64
N ALA A 34 -26.75 -90.96 -1.28
CA ALA A 34 -27.76 -90.76 -0.24
C ALA A 34 -29.12 -91.39 -0.61
N GLU A 35 -29.56 -91.19 -1.86
CA GLU A 35 -30.79 -91.79 -2.40
C GLU A 35 -30.71 -93.33 -2.40
N ALA A 36 -29.59 -93.89 -2.86
CA ALA A 36 -29.37 -95.34 -2.83
C ALA A 36 -29.36 -95.91 -1.39
N SER A 37 -28.80 -95.19 -0.42
CA SER A 37 -28.81 -95.58 0.99
C SER A 37 -30.22 -95.54 1.59
N ASP A 38 -31.06 -94.56 1.22
CA ASP A 38 -32.45 -94.44 1.69
C ASP A 38 -33.35 -95.56 1.13
N VAL A 39 -33.16 -95.91 -0.15
CA VAL A 39 -33.83 -97.06 -0.79
C VAL A 39 -33.44 -98.39 -0.11
N MET A 40 -32.17 -98.56 0.24
CA MET A 40 -31.69 -99.76 0.96
C MET A 40 -32.25 -99.82 2.40
N ALA A 41 -32.34 -98.69 3.10
CA ALA A 41 -32.92 -98.60 4.44
C ALA A 41 -34.44 -98.89 4.45
N SER A 42 -35.17 -98.47 3.41
CA SER A 42 -36.61 -98.76 3.27
C SER A 42 -36.94 -100.22 2.91
N SER A 43 -35.96 -101.00 2.43
CA SER A 43 -36.14 -102.39 1.99
C SER A 43 -35.94 -103.45 3.10
N GLY A 44 -35.72 -103.06 4.35
CA GLY A 44 -35.78 -103.96 5.52
C GLY A 44 -34.71 -105.07 5.60
N SER A 45 -33.54 -104.88 4.99
CA SER A 45 -32.43 -105.85 5.05
C SER A 45 -31.55 -105.63 6.29
N ASP A 46 -31.51 -106.60 7.20
CA ASP A 46 -30.68 -106.64 8.42
C ASP A 46 -29.20 -107.03 8.13
N GLY A 47 -28.64 -106.45 7.07
CA GLY A 47 -27.28 -106.73 6.59
C GLY A 47 -26.30 -105.65 7.00
N SER A 48 -25.43 -105.97 7.97
CA SER A 48 -24.29 -105.14 8.38
C SER A 48 -23.28 -104.96 7.24
N GLU A 49 -23.40 -103.89 6.47
CA GLU A 49 -22.29 -103.34 5.69
C GLU A 49 -22.27 -101.82 5.83
N ALA A 50 -21.34 -101.32 6.64
CA ALA A 50 -21.06 -99.90 6.85
C ALA A 50 -20.49 -99.18 5.60
N ALA A 51 -20.41 -99.85 4.45
CA ALA A 51 -19.77 -99.37 3.23
C ALA A 51 -20.46 -98.17 2.53
N PRO A 52 -21.81 -98.07 2.47
CA PRO A 52 -22.48 -96.90 1.87
C PRO A 52 -22.30 -95.63 2.70
N LEU A 53 -22.36 -95.76 4.04
CA LEU A 53 -22.14 -94.67 4.99
C LEU A 53 -20.67 -94.19 4.97
N ASP A 54 -19.71 -95.11 4.82
CA ASP A 54 -18.29 -94.79 4.67
C ASP A 54 -17.99 -94.10 3.32
N ALA A 55 -18.58 -94.56 2.22
CA ALA A 55 -18.45 -93.90 0.91
C ALA A 55 -19.07 -92.50 0.90
N GLN A 56 -20.26 -92.33 1.50
CA GLN A 56 -20.92 -91.04 1.62
C GLN A 56 -20.12 -90.05 2.46
N ALA A 57 -19.61 -90.48 3.63
CA ALA A 57 -18.75 -89.66 4.49
C ALA A 57 -17.46 -89.24 3.79
N ARG A 58 -16.85 -90.14 2.99
CA ARG A 58 -15.64 -89.83 2.21
C ARG A 58 -15.89 -88.81 1.09
N VAL A 59 -17.02 -88.93 0.38
CA VAL A 59 -17.40 -87.95 -0.66
C VAL A 59 -17.71 -86.59 -0.02
N GLN A 60 -18.39 -86.56 1.12
CA GLN A 60 -18.65 -85.33 1.89
C GLN A 60 -17.35 -84.65 2.34
N LEU A 61 -16.38 -85.41 2.87
CA LEU A 61 -15.09 -84.88 3.29
C LEU A 61 -14.27 -84.33 2.10
N LEU A 62 -14.36 -84.97 0.93
CA LEU A 62 -13.73 -84.47 -0.29
C LEU A 62 -14.41 -83.19 -0.79
N LEU A 63 -15.74 -83.11 -0.74
CA LEU A 63 -16.50 -81.91 -1.10
C LEU A 63 -16.18 -80.73 -0.18
N GLU A 64 -16.08 -80.97 1.14
CA GLU A 64 -15.69 -79.95 2.13
C GLU A 64 -14.27 -79.46 1.84
N PHE A 65 -13.32 -80.37 1.60
CA PHE A 65 -11.96 -80.00 1.18
C PHE A 65 -11.94 -79.19 -0.12
N LEU A 66 -12.69 -79.58 -1.15
CA LEU A 66 -12.75 -78.84 -2.41
C LEU A 66 -13.39 -77.46 -2.23
N HIS A 67 -14.38 -77.35 -1.34
CA HIS A 67 -15.01 -76.08 -1.00
C HIS A 67 -14.02 -75.13 -0.30
N ASP A 68 -13.29 -75.60 0.71
CA ASP A 68 -12.24 -74.81 1.36
C ASP A 68 -11.18 -74.33 0.35
N ARG A 69 -10.77 -75.21 -0.57
CA ARG A 69 -9.80 -74.86 -1.62
C ARG A 69 -10.36 -73.88 -2.65
N GLN A 70 -11.66 -73.93 -2.91
CA GLN A 70 -12.32 -72.94 -3.75
C GLN A 70 -12.25 -71.56 -3.10
N LEU A 71 -12.60 -71.47 -1.81
CA LEU A 71 -12.55 -70.21 -1.05
C LEU A 71 -11.13 -69.64 -1.00
N ASP A 72 -10.12 -70.48 -0.73
CA ASP A 72 -8.70 -70.07 -0.76
C ASP A 72 -8.30 -69.47 -2.12
N LEU A 73 -8.74 -70.09 -3.22
CA LEU A 73 -8.42 -69.63 -4.58
C LEU A 73 -9.15 -68.33 -4.94
N GLU A 74 -10.40 -68.19 -4.51
CA GLU A 74 -11.18 -66.96 -4.69
C GLU A 74 -10.54 -65.78 -3.93
N GLU A 75 -10.12 -65.99 -2.68
CA GLU A 75 -9.40 -65.00 -1.88
C GLU A 75 -8.08 -64.58 -2.57
N LEU A 76 -7.27 -65.56 -2.99
CA LEU A 76 -6.01 -65.28 -3.69
C LEU A 76 -6.23 -64.54 -5.02
N ALA A 77 -7.30 -64.89 -5.76
CA ALA A 77 -7.65 -64.23 -7.01
C ALA A 77 -8.03 -62.76 -6.78
N GLU A 78 -8.81 -62.46 -5.75
CA GLU A 78 -9.20 -61.09 -5.39
C GLU A 78 -8.00 -60.27 -4.85
N GLU A 79 -7.14 -60.85 -4.01
CA GLU A 79 -5.89 -60.20 -3.59
C GLU A 79 -5.01 -59.82 -4.78
N ARG A 80 -4.87 -60.75 -5.74
CA ARG A 80 -4.07 -60.53 -6.94
C ARG A 80 -4.70 -59.47 -7.86
N ARG A 81 -6.02 -59.49 -8.04
CA ARG A 81 -6.77 -58.45 -8.76
C ARG A 81 -6.54 -57.08 -8.12
N ALA A 82 -6.70 -56.97 -6.81
CA ALA A 82 -6.47 -55.72 -6.07
C ALA A 82 -5.04 -55.22 -6.24
N ARG A 83 -4.04 -56.12 -6.20
CA ARG A 83 -2.64 -55.75 -6.44
C ARG A 83 -2.39 -55.23 -7.85
N PHE A 84 -3.01 -55.80 -8.88
CA PHE A 84 -2.88 -55.29 -10.25
C PHE A 84 -3.53 -53.92 -10.41
N GLU A 85 -4.71 -53.71 -9.84
CA GLU A 85 -5.38 -52.41 -9.85
C GLU A 85 -4.50 -51.34 -9.18
N GLN A 86 -3.90 -51.65 -8.03
CA GLN A 86 -2.93 -50.78 -7.37
C GLN A 86 -1.68 -50.52 -8.24
N CYS A 87 -1.14 -51.51 -8.94
CA CYS A 87 -0.04 -51.29 -9.91
C CYS A 87 -0.43 -50.30 -11.02
N VAL A 88 -1.65 -50.38 -11.54
CA VAL A 88 -2.17 -49.44 -12.55
C VAL A 88 -2.29 -48.03 -11.95
N GLN A 89 -2.83 -47.92 -10.72
CA GLN A 89 -2.94 -46.65 -9.99
C GLN A 89 -1.59 -45.99 -9.75
N LEU A 90 -0.58 -46.77 -9.33
CA LEU A 90 0.80 -46.30 -9.14
C LEU A 90 1.40 -45.81 -10.46
N GLY A 91 1.23 -46.57 -11.54
CA GLY A 91 1.71 -46.19 -12.87
C GLY A 91 1.08 -44.88 -13.38
N GLN A 92 -0.21 -44.66 -13.10
CA GLN A 92 -0.87 -43.39 -13.43
C GLN A 92 -0.38 -42.24 -12.55
N PHE A 93 -0.24 -42.48 -11.24
CA PHE A 93 0.29 -41.49 -10.30
C PHE A 93 1.71 -41.03 -10.69
N GLN A 94 2.58 -41.97 -11.07
CA GLN A 94 3.93 -41.67 -11.57
C GLN A 94 3.91 -40.78 -12.83
N LYS A 95 3.00 -41.05 -13.77
CA LYS A 95 2.84 -40.22 -14.99
C LYS A 95 2.39 -38.81 -14.65
N ASP A 96 1.39 -38.67 -13.78
CA ASP A 96 0.88 -37.37 -13.34
C ASP A 96 1.99 -36.56 -12.64
N ALA A 97 2.73 -37.20 -11.73
CA ALA A 97 3.84 -36.57 -11.02
C ALA A 97 4.97 -36.15 -11.98
N ALA A 98 5.36 -37.02 -12.92
CA ALA A 98 6.39 -36.70 -13.91
C ALA A 98 5.99 -35.50 -14.79
N GLN A 99 4.70 -35.37 -15.13
CA GLN A 99 4.19 -34.22 -15.87
C GLN A 99 4.32 -32.93 -15.06
N VAL A 100 3.95 -32.96 -13.76
CA VAL A 100 4.11 -31.82 -12.85
C VAL A 100 5.58 -31.43 -12.70
N VAL A 101 6.48 -32.40 -12.50
CA VAL A 101 7.93 -32.15 -12.42
C VAL A 101 8.45 -31.48 -13.70
N SER A 102 7.97 -31.90 -14.88
CA SER A 102 8.35 -31.26 -16.14
C SER A 102 7.89 -29.81 -16.22
N TRP A 103 6.69 -29.49 -15.73
CA TRP A 103 6.21 -28.11 -15.66
C TRP A 103 7.01 -27.27 -14.66
N ILE A 104 7.36 -27.83 -13.51
CA ILE A 104 8.22 -27.16 -12.51
C ILE A 104 9.58 -26.83 -13.13
N ARG A 105 10.23 -27.81 -13.79
CA ARG A 105 11.52 -27.61 -14.46
C ARG A 105 11.44 -26.53 -15.55
N ASN A 106 10.34 -26.47 -16.30
CA ASN A 106 10.12 -25.39 -17.26
C ASN A 106 10.01 -24.03 -16.55
N GLY A 107 9.31 -23.96 -15.42
CA GLY A 107 9.24 -22.78 -14.57
C GLY A 107 10.62 -22.30 -14.09
N GLU A 108 11.45 -23.21 -13.60
CA GLU A 108 12.83 -22.93 -13.18
C GLU A 108 13.67 -22.40 -14.35
N ALA A 109 13.57 -23.02 -15.52
CA ALA A 109 14.29 -22.60 -16.72
C ALA A 109 13.83 -21.20 -17.19
N MET A 110 12.53 -20.91 -17.16
CA MET A 110 12.00 -19.59 -17.49
C MET A 110 12.51 -18.51 -16.52
N LEU A 111 12.55 -18.79 -15.23
CA LEU A 111 13.09 -17.84 -14.23
C LEU A 111 14.57 -17.56 -14.47
N ALA A 112 15.37 -18.60 -14.71
CA ALA A 112 16.79 -18.45 -14.97
C ALA A 112 17.07 -17.67 -16.27
N ALA A 113 16.36 -17.99 -17.35
CA ALA A 113 16.56 -17.36 -18.66
C ALA A 113 16.08 -15.90 -18.71
N SER A 114 15.03 -15.56 -17.96
CA SER A 114 14.47 -14.20 -17.91
C SER A 114 15.04 -13.35 -16.77
N PHE A 115 16.11 -13.79 -16.10
CA PHE A 115 16.68 -13.05 -14.99
C PHE A 115 17.42 -11.80 -15.47
N SER A 116 16.98 -10.64 -14.98
CA SER A 116 17.64 -9.35 -15.18
C SER A 116 17.33 -8.42 -14.02
N ILE A 117 18.29 -7.55 -13.69
CA ILE A 117 18.06 -6.44 -12.75
C ILE A 117 17.73 -5.19 -13.60
N PRO A 118 16.54 -4.60 -13.47
CA PRO A 118 16.17 -3.43 -14.25
C PRO A 118 17.08 -2.24 -13.96
N GLY A 119 17.50 -1.54 -15.02
CA GLY A 119 18.21 -0.26 -14.97
C GLY A 119 17.30 0.95 -15.23
N THR A 120 16.09 0.75 -15.76
CA THR A 120 15.16 1.83 -16.11
C THR A 120 13.71 1.51 -15.72
N LEU A 121 12.84 2.52 -15.71
CA LEU A 121 11.41 2.31 -15.48
C LEU A 121 10.80 1.37 -16.53
N ALA A 122 11.13 1.58 -17.81
CA ALA A 122 10.63 0.76 -18.91
C ALA A 122 11.01 -0.71 -18.75
N GLU A 123 12.25 -0.99 -18.35
CA GLU A 123 12.72 -2.34 -18.04
C GLU A 123 12.00 -2.93 -16.83
N ALA A 124 11.77 -2.15 -15.77
CA ALA A 124 11.04 -2.62 -14.59
C ALA A 124 9.57 -2.95 -14.92
N GLU A 125 8.93 -2.17 -15.79
CA GLU A 125 7.57 -2.43 -16.28
C GLU A 125 7.50 -3.64 -17.21
N GLN A 126 8.52 -3.82 -18.05
CA GLN A 126 8.67 -5.04 -18.86
C GLN A 126 8.82 -6.27 -17.95
N LEU A 127 9.72 -6.22 -16.97
CA LEU A 127 9.96 -7.32 -16.03
C LEU A 127 8.72 -7.66 -15.22
N LYS A 128 7.90 -6.65 -14.85
CA LYS A 128 6.60 -6.86 -14.22
C LYS A 128 5.63 -7.60 -15.11
N ARG A 129 5.49 -7.20 -16.38
CA ARG A 129 4.60 -7.88 -17.34
C ARG A 129 5.02 -9.33 -17.56
N GLU A 130 6.31 -9.60 -17.67
CA GLU A 130 6.86 -10.95 -17.77
C GLU A 130 6.58 -11.77 -16.50
N HIS A 131 6.78 -11.17 -15.33
CA HIS A 131 6.48 -11.81 -14.06
C HIS A 131 5.00 -12.17 -13.93
N ASP A 132 4.09 -11.28 -14.36
CA ASP A 132 2.65 -11.53 -14.31
C ASP A 132 2.24 -12.67 -15.23
N GLN A 133 2.82 -12.76 -16.43
CA GLN A 133 2.60 -13.89 -17.34
C GLN A 133 3.13 -15.19 -16.73
N PHE A 134 4.31 -15.14 -16.09
CA PHE A 134 4.87 -16.28 -15.39
C PHE A 134 3.99 -16.75 -14.22
N GLN A 135 3.37 -15.83 -13.47
CA GLN A 135 2.46 -16.18 -12.37
C GLN A 135 1.27 -17.02 -12.83
N VAL A 136 0.70 -16.73 -14.01
CA VAL A 136 -0.39 -17.54 -14.58
C VAL A 136 0.06 -19.01 -14.78
N ALA A 137 1.29 -19.22 -15.22
CA ALA A 137 1.85 -20.57 -15.39
C ALA A 137 2.12 -21.25 -14.03
N VAL A 138 2.60 -20.49 -13.03
CA VAL A 138 2.79 -20.96 -11.65
C VAL A 138 1.46 -21.39 -11.04
N GLU A 139 0.41 -20.58 -11.12
CA GLU A 139 -0.94 -20.89 -10.60
C GLU A 139 -1.49 -22.20 -11.17
N LYS A 140 -1.34 -22.42 -12.47
CA LYS A 140 -1.75 -23.68 -13.11
C LYS A 140 -0.96 -24.88 -12.58
N THR A 141 0.36 -24.72 -12.44
CA THR A 141 1.25 -25.77 -11.94
C THR A 141 0.97 -26.08 -10.47
N HIS A 142 0.60 -25.06 -9.68
CA HIS A 142 0.21 -25.23 -8.27
C HIS A 142 -0.99 -26.18 -8.13
N ALA A 143 -2.06 -25.94 -8.88
CA ALA A 143 -3.26 -26.77 -8.83
C ALA A 143 -2.93 -28.24 -9.11
N SER A 144 -2.05 -28.50 -10.08
CA SER A 144 -1.59 -29.86 -10.39
C SER A 144 -0.69 -30.45 -9.30
N ALA A 145 0.19 -29.66 -8.68
CA ALA A 145 1.02 -30.12 -7.56
C ALA A 145 0.17 -30.51 -6.34
N VAL A 146 -0.87 -29.73 -6.02
CA VAL A 146 -1.86 -30.06 -4.98
C VAL A 146 -2.61 -31.34 -5.31
N GLN A 147 -3.02 -31.53 -6.57
CA GLN A 147 -3.69 -32.75 -6.99
C GLN A 147 -2.79 -33.99 -6.85
N VAL A 148 -1.51 -33.90 -7.19
CA VAL A 148 -0.53 -34.98 -6.97
C VAL A 148 -0.43 -35.30 -5.48
N LYS A 149 -0.29 -34.29 -4.61
CA LYS A 149 -0.23 -34.52 -3.16
C LYS A 149 -1.50 -35.19 -2.62
N TYR A 150 -2.68 -34.69 -2.98
CA TYR A 150 -3.96 -35.27 -2.59
C TYR A 150 -4.10 -36.73 -3.04
N ARG A 151 -3.70 -37.03 -4.29
CA ARG A 151 -3.73 -38.40 -4.83
C ARG A 151 -2.77 -39.32 -4.08
N ALA A 152 -1.58 -38.84 -3.71
CA ALA A 152 -0.63 -39.60 -2.91
C ALA A 152 -1.22 -39.96 -1.53
N ASP A 153 -1.84 -38.99 -0.86
CA ASP A 153 -2.48 -39.20 0.44
C ASP A 153 -3.67 -40.17 0.35
N ALA A 154 -4.48 -40.06 -0.71
CA ALA A 154 -5.59 -40.99 -0.95
C ALA A 154 -5.12 -42.43 -1.18
N LEU A 155 -4.08 -42.64 -2.00
CA LEU A 155 -3.52 -43.98 -2.23
C LEU A 155 -2.93 -44.56 -0.94
N ARG A 156 -2.25 -43.74 -0.12
CA ARG A 156 -1.71 -44.18 1.17
C ARG A 156 -2.82 -44.52 2.17
N ALA A 157 -3.88 -43.71 2.24
CA ALA A 157 -5.04 -43.98 3.09
C ALA A 157 -5.79 -45.26 2.70
N ALA A 158 -5.73 -45.65 1.42
CA ALA A 158 -6.27 -46.90 0.90
C ALA A 158 -5.35 -48.12 1.12
N ASN A 159 -4.30 -48.01 1.94
CA ASN A 159 -3.32 -49.09 2.20
C ASN A 159 -2.73 -49.70 0.91
N HIS A 160 -2.33 -48.84 -0.03
CA HIS A 160 -1.65 -49.26 -1.25
C HIS A 160 -0.41 -50.11 -0.96
N TYR A 161 -0.13 -51.16 -1.75
CA TYR A 161 0.94 -52.14 -1.49
C TYR A 161 2.34 -51.53 -1.41
N ASP A 162 2.57 -50.42 -2.11
CA ASP A 162 3.82 -49.66 -2.09
C ASP A 162 3.60 -48.20 -1.64
N PRO A 163 3.40 -47.95 -0.35
CA PRO A 163 3.18 -46.61 0.18
C PRO A 163 4.49 -45.82 0.29
N HIS A 164 5.64 -46.49 0.18
CA HIS A 164 6.97 -45.86 0.26
C HIS A 164 7.25 -45.05 -1.00
N THR A 165 7.16 -45.67 -2.17
CA THR A 165 7.37 -45.00 -3.46
C THR A 165 6.40 -43.85 -3.67
N ILE A 166 5.12 -44.02 -3.26
CA ILE A 166 4.11 -42.95 -3.34
C ILE A 166 4.52 -41.73 -2.52
N ARG A 167 5.00 -41.96 -1.30
CA ARG A 167 5.47 -40.90 -0.41
C ARG A 167 6.69 -40.19 -0.98
N GLU A 168 7.69 -40.93 -1.46
CA GLU A 168 8.90 -40.35 -2.04
C GLU A 168 8.59 -39.44 -3.23
N ILE A 169 7.76 -39.88 -4.16
CA ILE A 169 7.35 -39.08 -5.33
C ILE A 169 6.60 -37.81 -4.88
N SER A 170 5.68 -37.93 -3.92
CA SER A 170 4.90 -36.80 -3.40
C SER A 170 5.79 -35.76 -2.71
N GLU A 171 6.71 -36.21 -1.86
CA GLU A 171 7.70 -35.36 -1.18
C GLU A 171 8.62 -34.67 -2.21
N GLU A 172 9.08 -35.40 -3.22
CA GLU A 172 9.91 -34.89 -4.30
C GLU A 172 9.24 -33.73 -5.08
N VAL A 173 7.97 -33.92 -5.47
CA VAL A 173 7.17 -32.90 -6.17
C VAL A 173 6.96 -31.69 -5.27
N THR A 174 6.63 -31.93 -3.99
CA THR A 174 6.37 -30.86 -3.01
C THR A 174 7.59 -30.01 -2.78
N GLU A 175 8.77 -30.62 -2.57
CA GLU A 175 10.02 -29.91 -2.32
C GLU A 175 10.43 -29.06 -3.54
N ARG A 176 10.39 -29.63 -4.75
CA ARG A 176 10.67 -28.87 -5.99
C ARG A 176 9.70 -27.72 -6.20
N TRP A 177 8.41 -27.95 -5.94
CA TRP A 177 7.39 -26.92 -6.02
C TRP A 177 7.67 -25.77 -5.05
N GLN A 178 7.98 -26.07 -3.79
CA GLN A 178 8.32 -25.06 -2.78
C GLN A 178 9.56 -24.25 -3.17
N ARG A 179 10.58 -24.89 -3.74
CA ARG A 179 11.76 -24.21 -4.28
C ARG A 179 11.41 -23.24 -5.41
N LEU A 180 10.60 -23.67 -6.38
CA LEU A 180 10.14 -22.82 -7.49
C LEU A 180 9.34 -21.61 -6.97
N VAL A 181 8.39 -21.83 -6.05
CA VAL A 181 7.58 -20.75 -5.45
C VAL A 181 8.47 -19.75 -4.72
N THR A 182 9.43 -20.23 -3.93
CA THR A 182 10.40 -19.36 -3.25
C THR A 182 11.15 -18.48 -4.25
N CYS A 183 11.63 -19.05 -5.37
CA CYS A 183 12.31 -18.29 -6.41
C CYS A 183 11.38 -17.27 -7.10
N ALA A 184 10.11 -17.65 -7.33
CA ALA A 184 9.10 -16.76 -7.89
C ALA A 184 8.81 -15.56 -6.98
N GLU A 185 8.70 -15.79 -5.66
CA GLU A 185 8.51 -14.74 -4.66
C GLU A 185 9.73 -13.82 -4.56
N GLU A 186 10.93 -14.37 -4.68
CA GLU A 186 12.16 -13.58 -4.71
C GLU A 186 12.23 -12.65 -5.92
N ARG A 187 11.88 -13.16 -7.11
CA ARG A 187 11.69 -12.32 -8.31
C ARG A 187 10.60 -11.27 -8.10
N HIS A 188 9.48 -11.62 -7.48
CA HIS A 188 8.39 -10.68 -7.20
C HIS A 188 8.85 -9.49 -6.35
N LYS A 189 9.63 -9.75 -5.28
CA LYS A 189 10.20 -8.69 -4.42
C LYS A 189 11.10 -7.74 -5.20
N LEU A 190 11.96 -8.27 -6.08
CA LEU A 190 12.82 -7.46 -6.95
C LEU A 190 12.00 -6.61 -7.94
N VAL A 191 11.04 -7.23 -8.63
CA VAL A 191 10.15 -6.57 -9.60
C VAL A 191 9.39 -5.42 -8.93
N THR A 192 8.77 -5.68 -7.78
CA THR A 192 7.99 -4.68 -7.06
C THR A 192 8.88 -3.56 -6.53
N ALA A 193 10.06 -3.87 -5.98
CA ALA A 193 10.97 -2.87 -5.47
C ALA A 193 11.55 -1.97 -6.58
N SER A 194 11.95 -2.56 -7.72
CA SER A 194 12.44 -1.80 -8.88
C SER A 194 11.37 -0.86 -9.42
N LEU A 195 10.14 -1.33 -9.63
CA LEU A 195 9.01 -0.48 -10.06
C LEU A 195 8.76 0.67 -9.09
N ASN A 196 8.70 0.38 -7.79
CA ASN A 196 8.46 1.40 -6.78
C ASN A 196 9.57 2.46 -6.78
N PHE A 197 10.83 2.04 -6.90
CA PHE A 197 11.96 2.97 -6.98
C PHE A 197 11.87 3.85 -8.22
N TYR A 198 11.84 3.28 -9.42
CA TYR A 198 11.88 4.07 -10.66
C TYR A 198 10.67 4.99 -10.81
N LYS A 199 9.46 4.54 -10.48
CA LYS A 199 8.25 5.40 -10.51
C LYS A 199 8.36 6.55 -9.51
N THR A 200 8.81 6.25 -8.28
CA THR A 200 8.97 7.29 -7.26
C THR A 200 10.04 8.29 -7.67
N ALA A 201 11.18 7.83 -8.17
CA ALA A 201 12.29 8.68 -8.60
C ALA A 201 11.85 9.64 -9.71
N GLU A 202 11.22 9.14 -10.78
CA GLU A 202 10.74 9.99 -11.88
C GLU A 202 9.66 10.98 -11.42
N GLN A 203 8.71 10.55 -10.59
CA GLN A 203 7.67 11.42 -10.07
C GLN A 203 8.26 12.53 -9.19
N VAL A 204 9.20 12.20 -8.30
CA VAL A 204 9.87 13.18 -7.45
C VAL A 204 10.68 14.16 -8.29
N CYS A 205 11.47 13.69 -9.27
CA CYS A 205 12.22 14.56 -10.17
C CYS A 205 11.28 15.53 -10.91
N SER A 206 10.16 15.03 -11.45
CA SER A 206 9.17 15.87 -12.13
C SER A 206 8.54 16.92 -11.20
N VAL A 207 8.27 16.58 -9.93
CA VAL A 207 7.75 17.53 -8.94
C VAL A 207 8.81 18.58 -8.61
N LEU A 208 10.06 18.19 -8.41
CA LEU A 208 11.17 19.11 -8.15
C LEU A 208 11.38 20.07 -9.32
N ASP A 209 11.37 19.59 -10.57
CA ASP A 209 11.48 20.44 -11.75
C ASP A 209 10.32 21.44 -11.87
N SER A 210 9.11 21.03 -11.46
CA SER A 210 7.95 21.92 -11.43
C SER A 210 8.08 22.99 -10.36
N LEU A 211 8.52 22.63 -9.15
CA LEU A 211 8.76 23.55 -8.04
C LEU A 211 9.90 24.52 -8.36
N GLU A 212 10.97 24.05 -8.99
CA GLU A 212 12.07 24.91 -9.45
C GLU A 212 11.54 25.99 -10.40
N ARG A 213 10.73 25.59 -11.38
CA ARG A 213 10.09 26.51 -12.34
C ARG A 213 9.09 27.46 -11.67
N GLU A 214 8.37 27.01 -10.65
CA GLU A 214 7.44 27.85 -9.88
C GLU A 214 8.20 28.88 -9.05
N TYR A 215 9.22 28.46 -8.30
CA TYR A 215 9.96 29.33 -7.40
C TYR A 215 10.81 30.38 -8.10
N ARG A 216 11.22 30.11 -9.35
CA ARG A 216 11.89 31.10 -10.21
C ARG A 216 10.97 32.20 -10.74
N ARG A 217 9.65 32.03 -10.70
CA ARG A 217 8.74 33.07 -11.21
C ARG A 217 8.70 34.23 -10.23
N ASP A 218 8.89 35.42 -10.79
CA ASP A 218 8.62 36.67 -10.09
C ASP A 218 7.11 36.90 -10.06
N GLU A 219 6.56 37.04 -8.85
CA GLU A 219 5.14 37.26 -8.61
C GLU A 219 4.96 38.42 -7.61
N ASP A 220 4.02 39.31 -7.90
CA ASP A 220 3.76 40.52 -7.11
C ASP A 220 2.77 40.25 -5.98
N TRP A 221 3.27 39.70 -4.88
CA TRP A 221 2.46 39.33 -3.71
C TRP A 221 1.87 40.49 -2.92
N CYS A 222 2.52 41.64 -3.02
CA CYS A 222 2.16 42.83 -2.28
C CYS A 222 1.26 43.78 -3.08
N GLY A 223 0.98 43.49 -4.36
CA GLY A 223 0.17 44.37 -5.22
C GLY A 223 0.77 45.76 -5.41
N SER A 224 2.11 45.86 -5.45
CA SER A 224 2.90 47.10 -5.45
C SER A 224 2.61 48.07 -6.62
N ALA A 225 1.73 47.70 -7.55
CA ALA A 225 1.27 48.51 -8.67
C ALA A 225 0.05 49.40 -8.33
N ALA A 226 -0.61 49.22 -7.17
CA ALA A 226 -1.70 50.09 -6.75
C ALA A 226 -1.14 51.36 -6.08
N ALA A 227 -1.17 52.47 -6.81
CA ALA A 227 -0.77 53.81 -6.35
C ALA A 227 -1.56 54.27 -5.10
N PRO A 228 -1.01 55.21 -4.31
CA PRO A 228 -1.75 55.86 -3.23
C PRO A 228 -2.73 56.88 -3.83
N ALA A 229 -3.92 56.45 -4.24
CA ALA A 229 -4.98 57.39 -4.60
C ALA A 229 -6.38 56.74 -4.56
N THR A 230 -7.13 57.07 -3.50
CA THR A 230 -8.48 57.67 -3.47
C THR A 230 -9.15 57.23 -2.17
N ASP A 231 -9.55 58.22 -1.36
CA ASP A 231 -10.17 58.12 -0.04
C ASP A 231 -11.49 57.32 -0.07
N GLU A 232 -11.40 55.99 -0.04
CA GLU A 232 -12.57 55.12 0.08
C GLU A 232 -12.40 54.17 1.29
N PRO A 233 -13.30 54.22 2.29
CA PRO A 233 -13.19 53.45 3.54
C PRO A 233 -13.24 51.92 3.37
N SER A 234 -13.54 51.41 2.17
CA SER A 234 -13.49 49.99 1.82
C SER A 234 -12.07 49.41 1.68
N GLN A 235 -11.03 50.25 1.65
CA GLN A 235 -9.64 49.81 1.43
C GLN A 235 -8.92 49.29 2.71
N ALA A 236 -9.33 49.72 3.90
CA ALA A 236 -8.68 49.30 5.17
C ALA A 236 -8.81 47.78 5.41
N GLN A 237 -9.99 47.22 5.10
CA GLN A 237 -10.24 45.78 5.15
C GLN A 237 -9.38 45.03 4.12
N SER A 238 -9.30 45.54 2.87
CA SER A 238 -8.49 44.96 1.79
C SER A 238 -7.00 44.87 2.15
N VAL A 239 -6.44 45.82 2.91
CA VAL A 239 -5.02 45.80 3.30
C VAL A 239 -4.74 44.88 4.48
N ALA A 240 -5.66 44.80 5.46
CA ALA A 240 -5.59 43.78 6.51
C ALA A 240 -5.63 42.36 5.90
N ASP A 241 -6.47 42.18 4.89
CA ASP A 241 -6.59 40.94 4.14
C ASP A 241 -5.32 40.62 3.34
N LYS A 242 -4.61 41.63 2.78
CA LYS A 242 -3.29 41.45 2.11
C LYS A 242 -2.21 40.92 3.05
N ALA A 243 -2.06 41.49 4.24
CA ALA A 243 -1.05 41.04 5.20
C ALA A 243 -1.32 39.58 5.65
N ALA A 244 -2.59 39.24 5.85
CA ALA A 244 -3.02 37.88 6.16
C ALA A 244 -2.80 36.92 4.97
N GLN A 245 -3.04 37.38 3.74
CA GLN A 245 -2.82 36.61 2.52
C GLN A 245 -1.33 36.25 2.33
N VAL A 246 -0.42 37.20 2.48
CA VAL A 246 1.03 36.92 2.39
C VAL A 246 1.47 35.98 3.53
N ALA A 247 0.94 36.14 4.74
CA ALA A 247 1.21 35.23 5.86
C ALA A 247 0.77 33.79 5.55
N ALA A 248 -0.43 33.61 4.96
CA ALA A 248 -0.91 32.31 4.53
C ALA A 248 -0.03 31.69 3.42
N LEU A 249 0.49 32.49 2.49
CA LEU A 249 1.44 32.03 1.47
C LEU A 249 2.75 31.54 2.09
N ILE A 250 3.26 32.19 3.14
CA ILE A 250 4.47 31.74 3.86
C ILE A 250 4.25 30.37 4.51
N VAL A 251 3.09 30.16 5.14
CA VAL A 251 2.72 28.86 5.74
C VAL A 251 2.65 27.79 4.65
N LYS A 252 1.91 28.04 3.57
CA LYS A 252 1.79 27.13 2.43
C LYS A 252 3.15 26.77 1.82
N HIS A 253 4.05 27.75 1.68
CA HIS A 253 5.40 27.56 1.16
C HIS A 253 6.25 26.68 2.10
N GLY A 254 6.04 26.78 3.42
CA GLY A 254 6.64 25.88 4.41
C GLY A 254 6.13 24.44 4.29
N GLU A 255 4.82 24.26 4.17
CA GLU A 255 4.19 22.94 3.99
C GLU A 255 4.64 22.26 2.69
N GLN A 256 4.74 23.01 1.58
CA GLN A 256 5.29 22.53 0.32
C GLN A 256 6.72 22.02 0.48
N LYS A 257 7.57 22.73 1.26
CA LYS A 257 8.93 22.28 1.56
C LYS A 257 8.94 20.94 2.28
N GLU A 258 8.15 20.81 3.32
CA GLU A 258 8.07 19.53 4.03
C GLU A 258 7.59 18.40 3.11
N ALA A 259 6.61 18.67 2.26
CA ALA A 259 6.04 17.68 1.36
C ALA A 259 7.08 17.14 0.37
N PHE A 260 7.83 18.02 -0.33
CA PHE A 260 8.83 17.55 -1.29
C PHE A 260 10.03 16.88 -0.59
N LEU A 261 10.46 17.34 0.59
CA LEU A 261 11.55 16.68 1.34
C LEU A 261 11.15 15.28 1.82
N LYS A 262 9.88 15.09 2.23
CA LYS A 262 9.32 13.78 2.54
C LYS A 262 9.32 12.89 1.28
N ALA A 263 9.02 13.45 0.11
CA ALA A 263 9.06 12.73 -1.16
C ALA A 263 10.49 12.32 -1.58
N CYS A 264 11.49 13.22 -1.45
CA CYS A 264 12.91 12.88 -1.68
C CYS A 264 13.40 11.77 -0.74
N THR A 265 12.99 11.83 0.52
CA THR A 265 13.30 10.79 1.51
C THR A 265 12.67 9.45 1.15
N LEU A 266 11.44 9.45 0.64
CA LEU A 266 10.79 8.24 0.14
C LEU A 266 11.56 7.64 -1.05
N ALA A 267 11.99 8.46 -2.01
CA ALA A 267 12.78 8.01 -3.16
C ALA A 267 14.11 7.34 -2.74
N ARG A 268 14.81 7.91 -1.74
CA ARG A 268 16.03 7.30 -1.17
C ARG A 268 15.74 5.94 -0.53
N ARG A 269 14.67 5.82 0.27
CA ARG A 269 14.27 4.56 0.93
C ARG A 269 13.83 3.48 -0.07
N THR A 270 13.11 3.85 -1.12
CA THR A 270 12.71 2.89 -2.17
C THR A 270 13.93 2.40 -2.95
N ALA A 271 14.93 3.26 -3.18
CA ALA A 271 16.22 2.87 -3.77
C ALA A 271 16.98 1.87 -2.91
N GLU A 272 17.10 2.11 -1.59
CA GLU A 272 17.73 1.16 -0.65
C GLU A 272 17.05 -0.21 -0.69
N THR A 273 15.72 -0.22 -0.71
CA THR A 273 14.93 -1.46 -0.80
C THR A 273 15.18 -2.19 -2.13
N PHE A 274 15.22 -1.46 -3.24
CA PHE A 274 15.56 -2.00 -4.55
C PHE A 274 16.96 -2.62 -4.56
N LEU A 275 17.97 -1.88 -4.09
CA LEU A 275 19.37 -2.34 -4.05
C LEU A 275 19.53 -3.61 -3.19
N LYS A 276 18.82 -3.68 -2.05
CA LYS A 276 18.80 -4.88 -1.20
C LYS A 276 18.32 -6.11 -1.97
N TYR A 277 17.21 -6.01 -2.70
CA TYR A 277 16.67 -7.14 -3.47
C TYR A 277 17.47 -7.42 -4.75
N ALA A 278 18.06 -6.41 -5.37
CA ALA A 278 18.95 -6.55 -6.52
C ALA A 278 20.20 -7.34 -6.13
N ALA A 279 20.87 -6.98 -5.02
CA ALA A 279 22.04 -7.68 -4.51
C ALA A 279 21.73 -9.14 -4.15
N ARG A 280 20.61 -9.38 -3.44
CA ARG A 280 20.19 -10.75 -3.10
C ARG A 280 19.89 -11.59 -4.33
N SER A 281 19.21 -11.02 -5.33
CA SER A 281 18.87 -11.74 -6.56
C SER A 281 20.09 -12.04 -7.43
N ALA A 282 21.05 -11.11 -7.50
CA ALA A 282 22.33 -11.31 -8.18
C ALA A 282 23.13 -12.47 -7.57
N GLN A 283 23.14 -12.59 -6.24
CA GLN A 283 23.80 -13.69 -5.54
C GLN A 283 23.15 -15.05 -5.87
N VAL A 284 21.82 -15.13 -5.88
CA VAL A 284 21.08 -16.38 -6.18
C VAL A 284 21.34 -16.87 -7.61
N HIS A 285 21.47 -15.95 -8.58
CA HIS A 285 21.65 -16.29 -9.99
C HIS A 285 23.11 -16.29 -10.44
N GLY A 286 24.07 -16.14 -9.51
CA GLY A 286 25.50 -16.21 -9.82
C GLY A 286 25.99 -15.10 -10.78
N GLN A 287 25.37 -13.93 -10.77
CA GLN A 287 25.83 -12.80 -11.59
C GLN A 287 27.24 -12.34 -11.20
N THR A 288 27.99 -11.82 -12.17
CA THR A 288 29.33 -11.30 -11.91
C THR A 288 29.28 -10.07 -11.01
N ALA A 289 30.28 -9.94 -10.13
CA ALA A 289 30.39 -8.78 -9.24
C ALA A 289 30.40 -7.44 -9.99
N ALA A 290 30.93 -7.42 -11.22
CA ALA A 290 30.95 -6.25 -12.09
C ALA A 290 29.55 -5.79 -12.52
N ALA A 291 28.67 -6.70 -12.92
CA ALA A 291 27.29 -6.38 -13.30
C ALA A 291 26.49 -5.84 -12.10
N SER A 292 26.62 -6.49 -10.93
CA SER A 292 25.99 -6.02 -9.69
C SER A 292 26.47 -4.61 -9.31
N LYS A 293 27.77 -4.33 -9.47
CA LYS A 293 28.34 -3.02 -9.22
C LYS A 293 27.80 -1.96 -10.18
N ALA A 294 27.62 -2.28 -11.46
CA ALA A 294 27.08 -1.37 -12.46
C ALA A 294 25.65 -0.90 -12.10
N HIS A 295 24.76 -1.81 -11.68
CA HIS A 295 23.41 -1.47 -11.23
C HIS A 295 23.41 -0.58 -9.99
N HIS A 296 24.35 -0.82 -9.06
CA HIS A 296 24.52 0.02 -7.89
C HIS A 296 25.03 1.42 -8.25
N GLU A 297 26.01 1.53 -9.15
CA GLU A 297 26.52 2.80 -9.65
C GLU A 297 25.45 3.60 -10.41
N GLN A 298 24.63 2.94 -11.22
CA GLN A 298 23.50 3.55 -11.92
C GLN A 298 22.45 4.09 -10.95
N THR A 299 22.04 3.30 -9.95
CA THR A 299 21.08 3.74 -8.94
C THR A 299 21.62 4.94 -8.16
N ARG A 300 22.91 4.92 -7.82
CA ARG A 300 23.59 6.04 -7.15
C ARG A 300 23.56 7.31 -8.01
N ALA A 301 23.85 7.21 -9.32
CA ALA A 301 23.82 8.36 -10.21
C ALA A 301 22.43 9.03 -10.29
N ILE A 302 21.34 8.25 -10.24
CA ILE A 302 19.97 8.76 -10.17
C ILE A 302 19.76 9.52 -8.85
N LEU A 303 20.19 8.95 -7.73
CA LEU A 303 20.07 9.59 -6.40
C LEU A 303 20.90 10.87 -6.30
N ASP A 304 22.10 10.90 -6.88
CA ASP A 304 22.95 12.10 -6.91
C ASP A 304 22.28 13.21 -7.73
N THR A 305 21.64 12.87 -8.84
CA THR A 305 20.85 13.82 -9.65
C THR A 305 19.67 14.36 -8.88
N LEU A 306 18.91 13.49 -8.19
CA LEU A 306 17.79 13.88 -7.34
C LEU A 306 18.23 14.81 -6.21
N LEU A 307 19.37 14.51 -5.57
CA LEU A 307 19.94 15.35 -4.51
C LEU A 307 20.35 16.73 -5.05
N ALA A 308 20.93 16.79 -6.24
CA ALA A 308 21.26 18.05 -6.89
C ALA A 308 19.99 18.89 -7.19
N GLN A 309 18.93 18.26 -7.69
CA GLN A 309 17.63 18.92 -7.89
C GLN A 309 17.00 19.38 -6.56
N GLU A 310 17.04 18.54 -5.52
CA GLU A 310 16.55 18.86 -4.16
C GLU A 310 17.23 20.12 -3.62
N ASN A 311 18.56 20.19 -3.70
CA ASN A 311 19.33 21.36 -3.26
C ASN A 311 18.99 22.61 -4.06
N LYS A 312 18.86 22.49 -5.38
CA LYS A 312 18.50 23.61 -6.26
C LYS A 312 17.10 24.17 -5.95
N VAL A 313 16.12 23.29 -5.71
CA VAL A 313 14.78 23.72 -5.27
C VAL A 313 14.84 24.41 -3.90
N LEU A 314 15.66 23.90 -2.97
CA LEU A 314 15.86 24.53 -1.65
C LEU A 314 16.49 25.92 -1.74
N GLU A 315 17.43 26.14 -2.65
CA GLU A 315 18.01 27.46 -2.91
C GLU A 315 16.94 28.46 -3.37
N HIS A 316 16.18 28.12 -4.42
CA HIS A 316 15.08 28.97 -4.92
C HIS A 316 13.99 29.18 -3.87
N TRP A 317 13.66 28.13 -3.12
CA TRP A 317 12.71 28.19 -2.01
C TRP A 317 13.14 29.21 -0.95
N THR A 318 14.43 29.24 -0.61
CA THR A 318 14.99 30.14 0.43
C THR A 318 14.92 31.59 -0.02
N VAL A 319 15.28 31.86 -1.28
CA VAL A 319 15.17 33.21 -1.88
C VAL A 319 13.70 33.68 -1.88
N ARG A 320 12.78 32.83 -2.35
CA ARG A 320 11.35 33.14 -2.40
C ARG A 320 10.75 33.34 -1.01
N LYS A 321 11.14 32.54 -0.01
CA LYS A 321 10.73 32.71 1.38
C LYS A 321 11.15 34.08 1.92
N LYS A 322 12.42 34.46 1.73
CA LYS A 322 12.93 35.76 2.16
C LYS A 322 12.13 36.90 1.53
N ARG A 323 11.81 36.80 0.23
CA ARG A 323 10.99 37.80 -0.47
C ARG A 323 9.55 37.86 0.07
N LEU A 324 8.92 36.73 0.38
CA LEU A 324 7.60 36.67 1.01
C LEU A 324 7.60 37.31 2.40
N GLU A 325 8.62 37.05 3.22
CA GLU A 325 8.78 37.67 4.55
C GLU A 325 8.96 39.18 4.46
N GLN A 326 9.77 39.66 3.50
CA GLN A 326 9.88 41.09 3.19
C GLN A 326 8.54 41.67 2.73
N CYS A 327 7.80 40.95 1.89
CA CYS A 327 6.46 41.37 1.46
C CYS A 327 5.48 41.48 2.65
N GLN A 328 5.52 40.53 3.59
CA GLN A 328 4.70 40.57 4.80
C GLN A 328 5.10 41.76 5.70
N GLN A 329 6.39 42.03 5.86
CA GLN A 329 6.88 43.20 6.61
C GLN A 329 6.34 44.50 6.02
N PHE A 330 6.38 44.64 4.69
CA PHE A 330 5.79 45.80 4.01
C PHE A 330 4.28 45.89 4.19
N ALA A 331 3.53 44.80 4.02
CA ALA A 331 2.07 44.81 4.19
C ALA A 331 1.66 45.19 5.64
N LEU A 332 2.42 44.75 6.64
CA LEU A 332 2.21 45.15 8.04
C LEU A 332 2.55 46.62 8.26
N PHE A 333 3.65 47.11 7.69
CA PHE A 333 4.03 48.52 7.72
C PHE A 333 2.97 49.41 7.06
N GLU A 334 2.51 49.05 5.86
CA GLU A 334 1.45 49.77 5.14
C GLU A 334 0.17 49.86 5.98
N ARG A 335 -0.25 48.73 6.59
CA ARG A 335 -1.40 48.72 7.49
C ARG A 335 -1.23 49.68 8.67
N SER A 336 -0.04 49.70 9.29
CA SER A 336 0.27 50.59 10.41
C SER A 336 0.33 52.07 9.98
N ALA A 337 0.90 52.36 8.80
CA ALA A 337 0.94 53.71 8.25
C ALA A 337 -0.48 54.24 7.94
N ARG A 338 -1.33 53.42 7.29
CA ARG A 338 -2.73 53.77 7.03
C ARG A 338 -3.52 54.01 8.30
N ALA A 339 -3.41 53.11 9.28
CA ALA A 339 -4.06 53.28 10.57
C ALA A 339 -3.60 54.56 11.29
N ALA A 340 -2.33 54.96 11.15
CA ALA A 340 -1.85 56.23 11.67
C ALA A 340 -2.47 57.44 10.94
N VAL A 341 -2.55 57.42 9.60
CA VAL A 341 -3.21 58.47 8.80
C VAL A 341 -4.68 58.61 9.18
N GLU A 342 -5.41 57.50 9.25
CA GLU A 342 -6.84 57.46 9.61
C GLU A 342 -7.06 57.96 11.04
N TRP A 343 -6.24 57.51 11.99
CA TRP A 343 -6.34 57.94 13.38
C TRP A 343 -6.03 59.44 13.53
N ILE A 344 -5.04 59.99 12.80
CA ILE A 344 -4.78 61.45 12.76
C ILE A 344 -6.00 62.19 12.20
N ARG A 345 -6.62 61.69 11.12
CA ARG A 345 -7.84 62.29 10.54
C ARG A 345 -9.01 62.29 11.53
N GLU A 346 -9.35 61.15 12.13
CA GLU A 346 -10.43 61.04 13.11
C GLU A 346 -10.18 61.93 14.33
N THR A 347 -8.92 62.01 14.76
CA THR A 347 -8.53 62.85 15.90
C THR A 347 -8.68 64.33 15.57
N GLN A 348 -8.28 64.76 14.37
CA GLN A 348 -8.49 66.13 13.89
C GLN A 348 -9.97 66.52 13.91
N GLU A 349 -10.85 65.62 13.44
CA GLU A 349 -12.30 65.81 13.44
C GLU A 349 -12.88 65.90 14.86
N ARG A 350 -12.35 65.12 15.82
CA ARG A 350 -12.80 65.14 17.23
C ARG A 350 -12.25 66.33 18.02
N CYS A 351 -10.99 66.71 17.82
CA CYS A 351 -10.34 67.82 18.54
C CYS A 351 -10.83 69.19 18.08
N GLY A 352 -11.28 69.34 16.82
CA GLY A 352 -11.99 70.54 16.37
C GLY A 352 -13.29 70.84 17.16
N ALA A 353 -13.74 69.91 18.01
CA ALA A 353 -14.95 70.03 18.83
C ALA A 353 -14.71 69.98 20.36
N ALA A 354 -13.48 69.84 20.88
CA ALA A 354 -13.24 69.63 22.32
C ALA A 354 -11.96 70.29 22.88
N ALA A 355 -11.95 70.54 24.19
CA ALA A 355 -11.01 71.39 24.95
C ALA A 355 -9.49 71.12 24.78
N ALA A 356 -8.72 72.22 24.75
CA ALA A 356 -7.27 72.31 24.47
C ALA A 356 -6.36 71.36 25.29
N ALA A 357 -6.68 71.09 26.56
CA ALA A 357 -5.85 70.24 27.42
C ALA A 357 -5.89 68.75 27.04
N ALA A 358 -7.03 68.25 26.56
CA ALA A 358 -7.15 66.88 26.04
C ALA A 358 -6.41 66.75 24.69
N ALA A 359 -6.38 67.83 23.92
CA ALA A 359 -5.75 67.88 22.61
C ALA A 359 -4.21 67.82 22.70
N ALA A 360 -3.59 68.44 23.71
CA ALA A 360 -2.14 68.39 23.93
C ALA A 360 -1.60 66.97 24.25
N GLY A 361 -2.33 66.18 25.04
CA GLY A 361 -1.96 64.79 25.34
C GLY A 361 -2.03 63.89 24.10
N VAL A 362 -3.07 64.07 23.30
CA VAL A 362 -3.29 63.34 22.05
C VAL A 362 -2.27 63.74 20.96
N ALA A 363 -1.88 65.01 20.90
CA ALA A 363 -0.82 65.50 20.01
C ALA A 363 0.58 64.94 20.36
N ARG A 364 0.82 64.61 21.64
CA ARG A 364 2.06 63.96 22.05
C ARG A 364 2.09 62.49 21.64
N GLU A 365 0.99 61.78 21.81
CA GLU A 365 0.86 60.36 21.41
C GLU A 365 0.96 60.20 19.89
N SER A 366 0.35 61.12 19.13
CA SER A 366 0.43 61.14 17.66
C SER A 366 1.88 61.32 17.17
N ARG A 367 2.61 62.27 17.77
CA ARG A 367 4.02 62.53 17.48
C ARG A 367 4.91 61.32 17.72
N GLU A 368 4.67 60.59 18.81
CA GLU A 368 5.44 59.38 19.14
C GLU A 368 5.17 58.25 18.14
N ARG A 369 3.91 58.03 17.75
CA ARG A 369 3.54 57.03 16.74
C ARG A 369 4.17 57.32 15.37
N VAL A 370 4.13 58.57 14.91
CA VAL A 370 4.76 59.01 13.64
C VAL A 370 6.27 58.78 13.69
N ARG A 371 6.92 59.17 14.79
CA ARG A 371 8.36 58.97 14.99
C ARG A 371 8.75 57.48 14.95
N LEU A 372 7.99 56.60 15.59
CA LEU A 372 8.26 55.16 15.60
C LEU A 372 8.07 54.53 14.21
N LEU A 373 7.07 54.98 13.44
CA LEU A 373 6.87 54.55 12.05
C LEU A 373 8.04 54.98 11.15
N ALA A 374 8.51 56.22 11.27
CA ALA A 374 9.67 56.72 10.53
C ALA A 374 10.95 55.90 10.87
N GLN A 375 11.20 55.62 12.15
CA GLN A 375 12.34 54.79 12.57
C GLN A 375 12.27 53.37 12.02
N LEU A 376 11.07 52.77 12.00
CA LEU A 376 10.87 51.44 11.41
C LEU A 376 11.11 51.47 9.89
N ALA A 377 10.64 52.50 9.21
CA ALA A 377 10.84 52.70 7.77
C ALA A 377 12.32 52.86 7.42
N ASP A 378 13.06 53.71 8.15
CA ASP A 378 14.51 53.88 7.98
C ASP A 378 15.23 52.54 8.14
N GLY A 379 14.91 51.79 9.21
CA GLY A 379 15.48 50.47 9.45
C GLY A 379 15.14 49.42 8.37
N LEU A 380 13.99 49.54 7.69
CA LEU A 380 13.64 48.67 6.56
C LEU A 380 14.41 49.09 5.28
N VAL A 381 14.49 50.39 5.00
CA VAL A 381 15.18 50.94 3.83
C VAL A 381 16.68 50.69 3.89
N GLU A 382 17.33 50.90 5.04
CA GLU A 382 18.76 50.63 5.24
C GLU A 382 19.11 49.16 4.98
N LYS A 383 18.18 48.24 5.26
CA LYS A 383 18.34 46.80 4.98
C LYS A 383 18.15 46.44 3.49
N GLY A 384 17.91 47.42 2.62
CA GLY A 384 17.72 47.20 1.18
C GLY A 384 16.40 46.51 0.85
N HIS A 385 15.31 46.91 1.49
CA HIS A 385 13.99 46.33 1.26
C HIS A 385 13.53 46.52 -0.21
N PRO A 386 12.92 45.50 -0.85
CA PRO A 386 12.43 45.63 -2.24
C PRO A 386 11.35 46.70 -2.42
N HIS A 387 10.64 47.06 -1.34
CA HIS A 387 9.60 48.10 -1.32
C HIS A 387 10.09 49.45 -0.78
N ALA A 388 11.40 49.74 -0.85
CA ALA A 388 11.98 50.95 -0.25
C ALA A 388 11.35 52.26 -0.78
N VAL A 389 10.91 52.29 -2.04
CA VAL A 389 10.24 53.46 -2.63
C VAL A 389 8.88 53.69 -1.98
N GLN A 390 8.02 52.66 -1.94
CA GLN A 390 6.68 52.74 -1.38
C GLN A 390 6.70 53.02 0.13
N ILE A 391 7.67 52.46 0.86
CA ILE A 391 7.86 52.73 2.28
C ILE A 391 8.11 54.23 2.51
N LYS A 392 8.99 54.84 1.71
CA LYS A 392 9.28 56.29 1.81
C LYS A 392 8.07 57.14 1.44
N GLU A 393 7.30 56.73 0.43
CA GLU A 393 6.04 57.41 0.05
C GLU A 393 5.03 57.40 1.20
N TRP A 394 4.86 56.27 1.88
CA TRP A 394 3.99 56.17 3.06
C TRP A 394 4.45 57.03 4.24
N VAL A 395 5.76 57.08 4.52
CA VAL A 395 6.31 57.97 5.55
C VAL A 395 6.00 59.43 5.20
N ALA A 396 6.26 59.84 3.95
CA ALA A 396 5.96 61.20 3.49
C ALA A 396 4.47 61.55 3.61
N ALA A 397 3.57 60.61 3.31
CA ALA A 397 2.13 60.81 3.46
C ALA A 397 1.69 60.95 4.93
N VAL A 398 2.24 60.13 5.83
CA VAL A 398 1.99 60.22 7.28
C VAL A 398 2.52 61.55 7.83
N ASP A 399 3.73 61.95 7.45
CA ASP A 399 4.36 63.21 7.88
C ASP A 399 3.57 64.43 7.38
N ALA A 400 3.13 64.43 6.11
CA ALA A 400 2.29 65.48 5.56
C ALA A 400 0.97 65.62 6.33
N ARG A 401 0.30 64.49 6.62
CA ARG A 401 -0.96 64.51 7.37
C ARG A 401 -0.78 64.96 8.82
N TYR A 402 0.33 64.57 9.45
CA TYR A 402 0.67 65.04 10.80
C TYR A 402 0.94 66.55 10.83
N ALA A 403 1.67 67.09 9.83
CA ALA A 403 1.95 68.52 9.73
C ALA A 403 0.68 69.36 9.60
N GLU A 404 -0.30 68.90 8.79
CA GLU A 404 -1.63 69.51 8.70
C GLU A 404 -2.37 69.51 10.04
N PHE A 405 -2.35 68.37 10.76
CA PHE A 405 -2.97 68.24 12.07
C PHE A 405 -2.33 69.17 13.12
N SER A 406 -0.99 69.20 13.20
CA SER A 406 -0.29 70.06 14.16
C SER A 406 -0.51 71.55 13.88
N GLY A 407 -0.53 71.96 12.60
CA GLY A 407 -0.80 73.34 12.21
C GLY A 407 -2.23 73.79 12.53
N SER A 408 -3.22 72.90 12.37
CA SER A 408 -4.61 73.18 12.74
C SER A 408 -4.82 73.35 14.26
N MET A 409 -3.98 72.69 15.07
CA MET A 409 -4.03 72.77 16.54
C MET A 409 -3.43 74.07 17.07
N GLU A 410 -2.30 74.53 16.52
CA GLU A 410 -1.70 75.82 16.89
C GLU A 410 -2.56 77.02 16.44
N GLY A 411 -3.29 76.89 15.32
CA GLY A 411 -4.21 77.94 14.85
C GLY A 411 -5.43 78.15 15.75
N GLY A 412 -5.99 77.08 16.33
CA GLY A 412 -7.17 77.13 17.21
C GLY A 412 -6.93 77.80 18.57
N GLU A 413 -5.67 77.85 19.04
CA GLU A 413 -5.28 78.60 20.25
C GLU A 413 -5.29 80.12 20.01
N SER A 414 -5.11 80.57 18.76
CA SER A 414 -5.08 82.01 18.42
C SER A 414 -6.45 82.66 18.23
N GLU A 415 -7.47 81.88 17.84
CA GLU A 415 -8.85 82.36 17.64
C GLU A 415 -9.72 82.23 18.90
N ALA A 416 -9.36 81.37 19.86
CA ALA A 416 -10.15 81.15 21.08
C ALA A 416 -9.94 82.22 22.18
N GLU A 417 -8.93 83.09 22.08
CA GLU A 417 -8.70 84.19 23.05
C GLU A 417 -9.48 85.48 22.73
N SER A 418 -10.19 85.58 21.61
CA SER A 418 -10.87 86.84 21.22
C SER A 418 -12.33 86.97 21.65
N ASP A 419 -12.95 85.96 22.27
CA ASP A 419 -14.36 86.07 22.66
C ASP A 419 -14.62 85.45 24.05
N SER A 420 -14.20 86.18 25.08
CA SER A 420 -14.65 85.94 26.45
C SER A 420 -15.45 87.14 26.96
N SER A 421 -16.76 86.99 27.10
CA SER A 421 -17.54 87.80 28.03
C SER A 421 -18.77 87.07 28.59
N VAL A 422 -18.64 86.70 29.86
CA VAL A 422 -19.64 86.83 30.95
C VAL A 422 -20.83 85.86 31.04
N ALA A 423 -20.62 84.82 31.89
CA ALA A 423 -21.39 84.43 33.11
C ALA A 423 -22.89 84.02 33.05
N PRO A 424 -23.49 83.49 34.14
CA PRO A 424 -23.10 82.37 35.01
C PRO A 424 -24.25 81.36 35.30
N SER A 425 -23.88 80.21 35.88
CA SER A 425 -24.66 79.30 36.76
C SER A 425 -26.04 78.76 36.33
N LEU A 426 -26.22 77.44 36.41
CA LEU A 426 -27.06 76.78 37.43
C LEU A 426 -27.05 75.25 37.31
N ALA A 427 -27.30 74.62 38.45
CA ALA A 427 -27.25 73.20 38.75
C ALA A 427 -28.24 72.33 37.95
N SER A 428 -27.98 71.02 37.85
CA SER A 428 -28.65 69.99 38.66
C SER A 428 -28.53 68.59 38.03
N SER A 429 -28.06 67.64 38.84
CA SER A 429 -28.52 66.25 39.00
C SER A 429 -29.08 65.47 37.79
N GLN A 430 -28.56 64.26 37.51
CA GLN A 430 -29.17 63.00 37.95
C GLN A 430 -28.41 61.77 37.43
N SER A 431 -28.34 60.81 38.34
CA SER A 431 -28.00 59.39 38.25
C SER A 431 -28.78 58.57 37.22
N ALA A 432 -28.22 57.48 36.71
CA ALA A 432 -28.77 56.13 36.92
C ALA A 432 -27.86 55.03 36.32
N GLU A 433 -27.68 54.00 37.13
CA GLU A 433 -27.11 52.68 36.83
C GLU A 433 -28.03 51.86 35.90
N ALA A 434 -27.47 50.85 35.23
CA ALA A 434 -27.79 49.43 35.45
C ALA A 434 -27.51 48.54 34.23
N ASP A 435 -26.67 47.53 34.49
CA ASP A 435 -26.70 46.13 34.03
C ASP A 435 -27.67 45.71 32.91
N THR A 436 -27.18 44.91 31.95
CA THR A 436 -27.47 43.46 31.93
C THR A 436 -26.67 42.68 30.88
N ARG A 437 -26.21 41.52 31.34
CA ARG A 437 -25.56 40.39 30.65
C ARG A 437 -26.53 39.63 29.72
N ALA A 438 -26.05 39.19 28.54
CA ALA A 438 -26.55 37.99 27.86
C ALA A 438 -25.58 37.50 26.74
N GLU A 439 -24.99 36.33 26.94
CA GLU A 439 -24.76 35.30 25.90
C GLU A 439 -25.99 34.35 25.93
N PRO A 440 -26.32 33.50 24.92
CA PRO A 440 -25.37 32.65 24.18
C PRO A 440 -25.74 32.18 22.73
N GLN A 441 -24.79 31.40 22.18
CA GLN A 441 -24.94 30.16 21.37
C GLN A 441 -25.26 30.21 19.86
N GLN A 442 -24.42 29.52 19.09
CA GLN A 442 -24.85 28.77 17.90
C GLN A 442 -23.98 27.53 17.60
N THR A 443 -24.67 26.54 17.03
CA THR A 443 -24.38 25.13 16.76
C THR A 443 -23.77 24.88 15.36
N ALA A 444 -23.08 23.73 15.15
CA ALA A 444 -23.41 22.73 14.10
C ALA A 444 -22.29 21.67 13.90
N ALA A 445 -22.74 20.51 13.41
CA ALA A 445 -22.10 19.20 13.37
C ALA A 445 -21.33 18.88 12.06
N GLY A 446 -20.65 17.73 12.01
CA GLY A 446 -20.27 17.07 10.75
C GLY A 446 -19.19 15.99 10.87
N ASP A 447 -19.61 14.74 11.13
CA ASP A 447 -18.85 13.51 10.89
C ASP A 447 -18.53 13.36 9.39
N ASP A 448 -17.32 12.91 9.01
CA ASP A 448 -17.23 12.01 7.86
C ASP A 448 -15.99 11.11 7.84
N LYS A 449 -16.25 9.88 7.40
CA LYS A 449 -15.47 8.67 7.61
C LYS A 449 -14.91 8.24 6.26
N ARG A 450 -13.59 8.18 6.10
CA ARG A 450 -13.00 7.59 4.89
C ARG A 450 -12.06 6.43 5.20
N ARG A 451 -12.67 5.24 5.17
CA ARG A 451 -12.03 3.96 4.88
C ARG A 451 -11.26 4.07 3.56
N SER A 452 -9.99 3.68 3.57
CA SER A 452 -9.26 3.34 2.34
C SER A 452 -8.93 1.86 2.39
N ALA A 453 -9.68 1.10 1.58
CA ALA A 453 -9.45 -0.31 1.32
C ALA A 453 -8.17 -0.45 0.49
N ARG A 454 -7.11 -1.01 1.10
CA ARG A 454 -5.99 -1.56 0.34
C ARG A 454 -6.27 -3.02 0.05
N ARG A 455 -6.24 -3.31 -1.25
CA ARG A 455 -6.50 -4.60 -1.89
C ARG A 455 -5.56 -5.66 -1.32
N LYS A 456 -6.16 -6.79 -0.96
CA LYS A 456 -5.49 -8.06 -0.72
C LYS A 456 -5.07 -8.60 -2.09
N GLU A 457 -3.78 -8.72 -2.34
CA GLU A 457 -3.28 -9.53 -3.45
C GLU A 457 -2.16 -10.45 -2.95
N TYR A 458 -2.53 -11.73 -2.90
CA TYR A 458 -1.77 -12.95 -3.18
C TYR A 458 -0.39 -13.14 -2.54
N VAL A 459 -0.38 -13.78 -1.36
CA VAL A 459 0.62 -14.80 -1.00
C VAL A 459 -0.15 -15.93 -0.29
N TYR A 460 -0.63 -16.90 -1.06
CA TYR A 460 -1.15 -18.18 -0.52
C TYR A 460 -0.60 -19.32 -1.36
N PHE A 461 0.71 -19.57 -1.30
CA PHE A 461 1.31 -20.77 -1.89
C PHE A 461 2.23 -21.54 -0.93
N ILE A 462 2.14 -21.30 0.38
CA ILE A 462 3.05 -21.89 1.37
C ILE A 462 2.46 -23.11 2.11
N HIS A 463 1.16 -23.39 1.98
CA HIS A 463 0.57 -24.58 2.61
C HIS A 463 0.25 -25.64 1.56
N LEU A 464 1.31 -26.29 1.09
CA LEU A 464 1.23 -27.61 0.48
C LEU A 464 1.60 -28.66 1.51
#